data_AF-A0A838PE71-F1
#
_entry.id   AF-A0A838PE71-F1
#
_cell.length_a   1.000
_cell.length_b   1.000
_cell.length_c   1.000
_cell.angle_alpha   90.00
_cell.angle_beta   90.00
_cell.angle_gamma   90.00
#
_symmetry.space_group_name_H-M   'P 1'
#
loop_
_entity.id
_entity.type
_entity.pdbx_description
1 polymer ?
#
loop_
_entity_poly.entity_id
_entity_poly.type
_entity_poly.pdbx_seq_one_letter_code
_entity_poly.pdbx_strand_id
1 'polypeptide(L)'
;MAKELADELWMRVRRQRTLAEVGRRALSGADLSTLMNETVSLVADILEVEYRKILELLPSGDRLFLEAGVGWREVVRSWTRF
;
A
#
# COMPACT_ATOMS: atom_id res chain seq x y z
N MET A 1 -29.97 -7.25 8.38
CA MET A 1 -29.31 -7.76 9.61
C MET A 1 -28.34 -8.91 9.35
N ALA A 2 -28.76 -10.17 9.12
CA ALA A 2 -27.80 -11.29 8.98
C ALA A 2 -26.85 -11.16 7.77
N LYS A 3 -27.35 -10.63 6.65
CA LYS A 3 -26.56 -10.37 5.43
C LYS A 3 -25.50 -9.28 5.63
N GLU A 4 -25.88 -8.15 6.24
CA GLU A 4 -24.95 -7.03 6.51
C GLU A 4 -23.81 -7.44 7.46
N LEU A 5 -24.12 -8.24 8.49
CA LEU A 5 -23.11 -8.77 9.39
C LEU A 5 -22.15 -9.73 8.67
N ALA A 6 -22.68 -10.57 7.77
CA ALA A 6 -21.87 -11.47 6.96
C ALA A 6 -20.94 -10.69 6.00
N ASP A 7 -21.46 -9.64 5.35
CA ASP A 7 -20.69 -8.79 4.44
C ASP A 7 -19.56 -8.04 5.20
N GLU A 8 -19.85 -7.51 6.39
CA GLU A 8 -18.82 -6.88 7.23
C GLU A 8 -17.74 -7.88 7.67
N LEU A 9 -18.14 -9.10 8.06
CA LEU A 9 -17.22 -10.15 8.45
C LEU A 9 -16.33 -10.56 7.27
N TRP A 10 -16.91 -10.70 6.07
CA TRP A 10 -16.18 -10.98 4.84
C TRP A 10 -15.15 -9.89 4.52
N MET A 11 -15.54 -8.63 4.65
CA MET A 11 -14.62 -7.50 4.44
C MET A 11 -13.48 -7.50 5.45
N ARG A 12 -13.75 -7.82 6.72
CA ARG A 12 -12.71 -7.95 7.75
C ARG A 12 -11.75 -9.11 7.46
N VAL A 13 -12.27 -10.28 7.08
CA VAL A 13 -11.45 -11.45 6.72
C VAL A 13 -10.57 -11.15 5.51
N ARG A 14 -11.12 -10.52 4.46
CA ARG A 14 -10.36 -10.11 3.28
C ARG A 14 -9.21 -9.18 3.65
N ARG A 15 -9.46 -8.17 4.48
CA ARG A 15 -8.43 -7.23 4.97
C ARG A 15 -7.32 -7.93 5.76
N GLN A 16 -7.68 -8.80 6.70
CA GLN A 16 -6.71 -9.52 7.54
C GLN A 16 -5.85 -10.49 6.72
N ARG A 17 -6.44 -11.20 5.75
CA ARG A 17 -5.71 -12.08 4.84
C ARG A 17 -4.64 -11.32 4.06
N THR A 18 -5.00 -10.15 3.52
CA THR A 18 -4.04 -9.35 2.76
C THR A 18 -2.92 -8.79 3.62
N LEU A 19 -3.24 -8.31 4.83
CA LEU A 19 -2.20 -7.87 5.77
C LEU A 19 -1.23 -9.00 6.13
N ALA A 20 -1.75 -10.20 6.38
CA ALA A 20 -0.94 -11.38 6.66
C ALA A 20 -0.04 -11.75 5.46
N GLU A 21 -0.53 -11.62 4.22
CA GLU A 21 0.26 -11.88 3.01
C GLU A 21 1.42 -10.89 2.86
N VAL A 22 1.19 -9.60 3.07
CA VAL A 22 2.26 -8.57 3.08
C VAL A 22 3.29 -8.89 4.15
N GLY A 23 2.85 -9.20 5.38
CA GLY A 23 3.75 -9.56 6.47
C GLY A 23 4.57 -10.82 6.17
N ARG A 24 3.95 -11.85 5.59
CA ARG A 24 4.63 -13.08 5.17
C ARG A 24 5.72 -12.78 4.13
N ARG A 25 5.44 -11.95 3.14
CA ARG A 25 6.42 -11.57 2.11
C ARG A 25 7.58 -10.77 2.68
N ALA A 26 7.29 -9.81 3.56
CA ALA A 26 8.32 -9.05 4.28
C ALA A 26 9.28 -9.98 5.05
N LEU A 27 8.73 -10.96 5.78
CA LEU A 27 9.52 -11.92 6.54
C LEU A 27 10.25 -12.96 5.68
N SER A 28 9.80 -13.18 4.44
CA SER A 28 10.48 -14.08 3.50
C SER A 28 11.72 -13.47 2.83
N GLY A 29 12.06 -12.22 3.14
CA GLY A 29 13.23 -11.54 2.60
C GLY A 29 13.03 -10.95 1.21
N ALA A 30 11.78 -10.60 0.86
CA ALA A 30 11.51 -9.80 -0.33
C ALA A 30 12.29 -8.48 -0.28
N ASP A 31 12.78 -8.00 -1.42
CA ASP A 31 13.42 -6.69 -1.46
C ASP A 31 12.42 -5.59 -1.10
N LEU A 32 12.90 -4.56 -0.39
CA LEU A 32 12.03 -3.53 0.19
C LEU A 32 11.22 -2.79 -0.87
N SER A 33 11.79 -2.56 -2.05
CA SER A 33 11.11 -1.82 -3.12
C SER A 33 9.94 -2.63 -3.71
N THR A 34 10.16 -3.91 -3.98
CA THR A 34 9.10 -4.83 -4.40
C THR A 34 8.02 -4.93 -3.33
N LEU A 35 8.41 -5.07 -2.05
CA LEU A 35 7.44 -5.11 -0.95
C LEU A 35 6.58 -3.83 -0.88
N MET A 36 7.19 -2.66 -1.06
CA MET A 36 6.46 -1.38 -1.05
C MET A 36 5.52 -1.23 -2.25
N ASN A 37 5.94 -1.64 -3.45
CA ASN A 37 5.10 -1.65 -4.66
C ASN A 37 3.90 -2.60 -4.55
N GLU A 38 4.11 -3.79 -4.02
CA GLU A 38 3.03 -4.75 -3.76
C GLU A 38 2.07 -4.22 -2.69
N THR A 39 2.60 -3.66 -1.61
CA THR A 39 1.81 -3.11 -0.51
C THR A 39 0.91 -1.97 -0.99
N VAL A 40 1.45 -1.02 -1.77
CA VAL A 40 0.65 0.11 -2.26
C VAL A 40 -0.46 -0.33 -3.20
N SER A 41 -0.22 -1.37 -4.02
CA SER A 41 -1.21 -1.96 -4.91
C SER A 41 -2.32 -2.67 -4.12
N LEU A 42 -1.94 -3.50 -3.15
CA LEU A 42 -2.89 -4.21 -2.30
C LEU A 42 -3.77 -3.26 -1.47
N VAL A 43 -3.20 -2.17 -0.95
CA VAL A 43 -3.95 -1.17 -0.20
C VAL A 43 -4.94 -0.42 -1.11
N ALA A 44 -4.57 -0.13 -2.35
CA ALA A 44 -5.48 0.46 -3.33
C ALA A 44 -6.71 -0.44 -3.58
N ASP A 45 -6.48 -1.74 -3.78
CA ASP A 45 -7.55 -2.74 -4.02
C ASP A 45 -8.45 -2.99 -2.80
N ILE A 46 -7.94 -2.82 -1.59
CA ILE A 46 -8.73 -2.98 -0.36
C ILE A 46 -9.62 -1.76 -0.11
N LEU A 47 -9.06 -0.58 -0.35
CA LEU A 47 -9.74 0.68 -0.05
C LEU A 47 -10.54 1.19 -1.24
N GLU A 48 -10.48 0.49 -2.38
CA GLU A 48 -11.19 0.81 -3.62
C GLU A 48 -10.94 2.27 -4.04
N VAL A 49 -9.69 2.70 -3.94
CA VAL A 49 -9.27 4.05 -4.33
C VAL A 49 -8.31 4.01 -5.52
N GLU A 50 -8.46 5.01 -6.38
CA GLU A 50 -7.70 5.11 -7.62
C GLU A 50 -6.24 5.56 -7.41
N TYR A 51 -5.94 6.27 -6.30
CA TYR A 51 -4.62 6.87 -6.05
C TYR A 51 -4.07 6.53 -4.67
N ARG A 52 -2.86 5.97 -4.62
CA ARG A 52 -2.10 5.71 -3.38
C ARG A 52 -0.60 5.96 -3.60
N LYS A 53 0.11 6.34 -2.54
CA LYS A 53 1.56 6.50 -2.54
C LYS A 53 2.17 6.21 -1.17
N ILE A 54 3.38 5.67 -1.18
CA ILE A 54 4.29 5.57 -0.04
C ILE A 54 5.39 6.60 -0.27
N LEU A 55 5.61 7.44 0.73
CA LEU A 55 6.59 8.51 0.67
C LEU A 55 7.59 8.37 1.81
N GLU A 56 8.87 8.46 1.47
CA GLU A 56 9.96 8.51 2.45
C GLU A 56 10.32 9.97 2.72
N LEU A 57 10.43 10.33 4.00
CA LEU A 57 10.95 11.62 4.42
C LEU A 57 12.48 11.60 4.34
N LEU A 58 13.05 12.48 3.52
CA LEU A 58 14.49 12.59 3.39
C LEU A 58 15.11 13.25 4.64
N PRO A 59 16.41 13.02 4.91
CA PRO A 59 17.08 13.55 6.09
C PRO A 59 17.01 15.08 6.26
N SER A 60 16.80 15.82 5.16
CA SER A 60 16.64 17.28 5.21
C SER A 60 15.31 17.74 5.83
N GLY A 61 14.34 16.84 6.02
CA GLY A 61 13.07 17.11 6.69
C GLY A 61 12.05 17.90 5.87
N ASP A 62 12.42 18.37 4.68
CA ASP A 62 11.63 19.27 3.83
C ASP A 62 11.29 18.67 2.46
N ARG A 63 11.70 17.43 2.20
CA ARG A 63 11.53 16.75 0.92
C ARG A 63 11.06 15.32 1.11
N LEU A 64 10.15 14.89 0.24
CA LEU A 64 9.71 13.51 0.18
C LEU A 64 10.18 12.83 -1.11
N PHE A 65 10.57 11.58 -0.93
CA PHE A 65 10.86 10.67 -2.00
C PHE A 65 9.67 9.72 -2.22
N LEU A 66 9.25 9.59 -3.47
CA LEU A 66 8.18 8.68 -3.85
C LEU A 66 8.73 7.27 -4.04
N GLU A 67 8.53 6.43 -3.02
CA GLU A 67 9.06 5.06 -3.01
C GLU A 67 8.17 4.12 -3.84
N ALA A 68 6.85 4.24 -3.71
CA ALA A 68 5.88 3.43 -4.45
C ALA A 68 4.56 4.18 -4.65
N GLY A 69 3.86 3.95 -5.76
CA GLY A 69 2.57 4.58 -6.03
C GLY A 69 1.75 3.87 -7.10
N VAL A 70 0.42 4.03 -7.03
CA VAL A 70 -0.55 3.51 -8.02
C VAL A 70 -1.47 4.65 -8.46
N GLY A 71 -1.87 4.64 -9.73
CA GLY A 71 -2.79 5.61 -10.34
C GLY A 71 -2.10 6.87 -10.90
N TRP A 72 -0.87 7.15 -10.49
CA TRP A 72 -0.11 8.30 -10.99
C TRP A 72 0.53 7.96 -12.35
N ARG A 73 0.25 8.76 -13.39
CA ARG A 73 0.94 8.65 -14.68
C ARG A 73 2.42 8.98 -14.47
N GLU A 74 3.29 8.01 -14.78
CA GLU A 74 4.74 8.05 -14.59
C GLU A 74 5.20 8.28 -13.14
N VAL A 75 5.10 7.23 -12.32
CA VAL A 75 5.92 7.12 -11.12
C VAL A 75 7.34 6.68 -11.50
N VAL A 76 8.07 7.56 -12.19
CA VAL A 76 9.53 7.53 -12.07
C VAL A 76 9.80 8.03 -10.66
N ARG A 77 10.54 7.25 -9.84
CA ARG A 77 11.06 7.66 -8.52
C ARG A 77 11.52 9.11 -8.59
N SER A 78 10.71 10.02 -8.07
CA SER A 78 10.85 11.46 -8.31
C SER A 78 10.68 12.25 -7.02
N TRP A 79 11.37 13.37 -6.98
CA TRP A 79 11.40 14.30 -5.86
C TRP A 79 10.17 15.18 -5.96
N THR A 80 9.30 15.16 -4.93
CA THR A 80 8.21 16.14 -4.84
C THR A 80 8.50 17.08 -3.67
N ARG A 81 8.53 18.39 -3.94
CA ARG A 81 8.58 19.43 -2.92
C ARG A 81 7.16 19.68 -2.42
N PHE A 82 6.97 19.76 -1.11
CA PHE A 82 5.71 20.16 -0.50
C PHE A 82 5.44 21.65 -0.64
#